data_AF-A0A929YQL1-F1
#
_entry.id   AF-A0A929YQL1-F1
#
_cell.length_a   1.000
_cell.length_b   1.000
_cell.length_c   1.000
_cell.angle_alpha   90.00
_cell.angle_beta   90.00
_cell.angle_gamma   90.00
#
_symmetry.space_group_name_H-M   'P 1'
#
loop_
_entity.id
_entity.type
_entity.pdbx_description
1 polymer ?
#
loop_
_entity_poly.entity_id
_entity_poly.type
_entity_poly.pdbx_seq_one_letter_code
_entity_poly.pdbx_strand_id
1 'polypeptide(L)' 'MESFIHLITSFGVLAILSVIFAESGLLIGFVLPGDSLLFTAGYMVQQNILHIDIHIFALLVFAAAVLGDSVGYSFG' A
#
# COMPACT_ATOMS: atom_id res chain seq x y z
N MET A 1 -20.25 -10.19 -11.49
CA MET A 1 -18.81 -10.35 -11.80
C MET A 1 -18.03 -9.15 -11.28
N GLU A 2 -18.47 -7.93 -11.58
CA GLU A 2 -17.94 -6.64 -11.05
C GLU A 2 -17.67 -6.62 -9.53
N SER A 3 -18.62 -7.06 -8.70
CA SER A 3 -18.46 -7.06 -7.23
C SER A 3 -17.28 -7.91 -6.73
N PHE A 4 -16.96 -9.01 -7.42
CA PHE A 4 -15.84 -9.89 -7.06
C PHE A 4 -14.49 -9.22 -7.39
N ILE A 5 -14.44 -8.48 -8.50
CA ILE A 5 -13.27 -7.71 -8.92
C ILE A 5 -13.02 -6.55 -7.96
N HIS A 6 -14.07 -5.84 -7.53
CA HIS A 6 -13.96 -4.79 -6.51
C HIS A 6 -13.46 -5.29 -5.16
N LEU A 7 -13.83 -6.51 -4.77
CA LEU A 7 -13.35 -7.15 -3.55
C LEU A 7 -11.86 -7.49 -3.67
N ILE A 8 -11.44 -8.09 -4.78
CA ILE A 8 -10.03 -8.43 -5.03
C ILE A 8 -9.16 -7.17 -5.10
N THR A 9 -9.61 -6.14 -5.79
CA THR A 9 -8.87 -4.86 -5.91
C THR A 9 -8.79 -4.12 -4.58
N SER A 10 -9.88 -4.06 -3.80
CA SER A 10 -9.83 -3.48 -2.45
C SER A 10 -8.88 -4.23 -1.53
N PHE A 11 -8.88 -5.56 -1.59
CA PHE A 11 -7.95 -6.38 -0.81
C PHE A 11 -6.49 -6.18 -1.26
N GLY A 12 -6.27 -6.00 -2.56
CA GLY A 12 -4.98 -5.65 -3.13
C GLY A 12 -4.45 -4.31 -2.61
N VAL A 13 -5.29 -3.26 -2.62
CA VAL A 13 -4.92 -1.95 -2.06
C VAL A 13 -4.59 -2.06 -0.57
N LEU A 14 -5.41 -2.78 0.22
CA LEU A 14 -5.14 -2.99 1.64
C LEU A 14 -3.83 -3.77 1.88
N ALA A 15 -3.54 -4.77 1.07
CA ALA A 15 -2.28 -5.53 1.15
C ALA A 15 -1.08 -4.63 0.85
N ILE A 16 -1.15 -3.80 -0.19
CA ILE A 16 -0.11 -2.81 -0.54
C ILE A 16 0.14 -1.87 0.64
N LEU A 17 -0.91 -1.26 1.19
CA LEU A 17 -0.79 -0.31 2.31
C LEU A 17 -0.22 -0.98 3.57
N SER A 18 -0.60 -2.23 3.84
CA SER A 18 -0.09 -2.99 4.98
C SER A 18 1.40 -3.30 4.85
N VAL A 19 1.88 -3.60 3.64
CA VAL A 19 3.30 -3.81 3.36
C VAL A 19 4.09 -2.52 3.58
N ILE A 20 3.64 -1.39 3.03
CA ILE A 20 4.31 -0.08 3.21
C ILE A 20 4.36 0.33 4.69
N PHE A 21 3.25 0.13 5.41
CA PHE A 21 3.19 0.36 6.86
C PHE A 21 4.21 -0.52 7.61
N ALA A 22 4.29 -1.80 7.26
CA ALA A 22 5.20 -2.75 7.92
C ALA A 22 6.68 -2.48 7.60
N GLU A 23 7.02 -2.14 6.36
CA GLU A 23 8.38 -1.78 5.94
C GLU A 23 8.84 -0.48 6.59
N SER A 24 7.97 0.54 6.65
CA SER A 24 8.29 1.85 7.23
C SER A 24 8.36 1.82 8.76
N GLY A 25 7.56 0.98 9.42
CA GLY A 25 7.40 1.02 10.87
C GLY A 25 8.03 -0.11 11.68
N LEU A 26 7.99 -1.36 11.21
CA LEU A 26 8.13 -2.48 12.15
C LEU A 26 9.55 -3.02 12.31
N LEU A 27 10.55 -2.59 11.53
CA LEU A 27 11.93 -3.12 11.43
C LEU A 27 12.05 -4.65 11.16
N ILE A 28 11.01 -5.43 11.45
CA ILE A 28 10.75 -6.84 11.11
C ILE A 28 10.33 -6.95 9.63
N GLY A 29 9.78 -5.87 9.07
CA GLY A 29 9.38 -5.76 7.66
C GLY A 29 10.54 -5.44 6.69
N PHE A 30 11.79 -5.36 7.15
CA PHE A 30 12.96 -4.95 6.34
C PHE A 30 13.24 -5.85 5.11
N VAL A 31 12.57 -6.99 4.99
CA VAL A 31 12.70 -7.93 3.86
C VAL A 31 11.53 -7.81 2.87
N LEU A 32 10.53 -6.96 3.14
CA LEU A 32 9.40 -6.76 2.23
C LEU A 32 9.80 -5.80 1.11
N PRO A 33 9.57 -6.14 -0.18
CA PRO A 33 9.95 -5.29 -1.30
C PRO A 33 8.88 -4.23 -1.58
N GLY A 34 8.72 -3.23 -0.71
CA GLY A 34 7.64 -2.25 -0.87
C GLY A 34 7.87 -1.25 -2.00
N ASP A 35 9.10 -0.83 -2.30
CA ASP A 35 9.38 0.07 -3.43
C ASP A 35 8.97 -0.52 -4.78
N SER A 36 9.36 -1.78 -5.02
CA SER A 36 9.02 -2.51 -6.26
C SER A 36 7.50 -2.76 -6.36
N LEU A 37 6.86 -2.99 -5.22
CA LEU A 37 5.43 -3.18 -5.11
C LEU A 37 4.67 -1.87 -5.34
N LEU A 38 5.18 -0.73 -4.86
CA LEU A 38 4.62 0.60 -5.09
C LEU A 38 4.68 0.97 -6.58
N PHE A 39 5.81 0.68 -7.24
CA PHE A 39 5.98 0.88 -8.68
C PHE A 39 4.98 0.04 -9.48
N THR A 40 4.85 -1.25 -9.13
CA THR A 40 3.91 -2.16 -9.79
C THR A 40 2.46 -1.73 -9.55
N ALA A 41 2.12 -1.33 -8.32
CA ALA A 41 0.79 -0.84 -7.97
C ALA A 41 0.45 0.46 -8.72
N GLY A 42 1.37 1.42 -8.78
CA GLY A 42 1.19 2.66 -9.55
C GLY A 42 0.96 2.39 -11.04
N TYR A 43 1.70 1.44 -11.62
CA TYR A 43 1.46 0.98 -12.99
C TYR A 43 0.06 0.37 -13.16
N MET A 44 -0.37 -0.48 -12.23
CA MET A 44 -1.70 -1.11 -12.25
C MET A 44 -2.84 -0.10 -12.09
N VAL A 45 -2.65 0.96 -11.29
CA VAL A 45 -3.59 2.09 -11.20
C VAL A 45 -3.70 2.79 -12.57
N GLN A 46 -2.57 3.08 -13.22
CA GLN A 46 -2.57 3.72 -14.54
C GLN A 46 -3.26 2.85 -15.61
N GLN A 47 -3.15 1.52 -15.52
CA GLN A 47 -3.83 0.57 -16.40
C GLN A 47 -5.32 0.37 -16.07
N ASN A 48 -5.90 1.13 -15.12
CA ASN A 48 -7.28 0.95 -14.63
C ASN A 48 -7.58 -0.46 -14.06
N ILE A 49 -6.55 -1.20 -13.64
CA ILE A 49 -6.71 -2.51 -13.00
C ILE A 49 -7.12 -2.30 -11.54
N LEU A 50 -6.47 -1.34 -10.87
CA LEU A 50 -6.88 -0.85 -9.57
C LEU A 50 -7.81 0.35 -9.82
N HIS A 51 -9.11 0.16 -9.62
CA HIS A 51 -10.13 1.21 -9.77
C HIS A 51 -10.06 2.25 -8.64
N ILE A 52 -8.91 2.91 -8.50
CA ILE A 52 -8.64 3.97 -7.53
C ILE A 52 -7.95 5.13 -8.24
N ASP A 53 -8.27 6.36 -7.84
CA ASP A 53 -7.57 7.53 -8.37
C ASP A 53 -6.12 7.54 -7.86
N ILE A 54 -5.17 7.87 -8.75
CA ILE A 54 -3.74 7.89 -8.42
C ILE A 54 -3.40 8.87 -7.29
N HIS A 55 -4.10 10.01 -7.20
CA HIS A 55 -3.87 10.99 -6.13
C HIS A 55 -4.38 10.47 -4.80
N ILE A 56 -5.53 9.79 -4.80
CA ILE A 56 -6.08 9.14 -3.59
C ILE A 56 -5.16 8.01 -3.15
N PHE A 57 -4.69 7.18 -4.09
CA PHE A 57 -3.75 6.10 -3.80
C PHE A 57 -2.44 6.63 -3.22
N ALA A 58 -1.86 7.69 -3.80
CA ALA A 58 -0.65 8.33 -3.29
C ALA A 58 -0.85 8.89 -1.86
N LEU A 59 -2.00 9.50 -1.58
CA LEU A 59 -2.33 10.03 -0.26
C LEU A 59 -2.51 8.91 0.79
N LEU A 60 -3.12 7.79 0.41
CA LEU A 60 -3.24 6.61 1.27
C LEU A 60 -1.88 5.98 1.58
N VAL A 61 -1.02 5.85 0.58
CA VAL A 61 0.35 5.34 0.75
C VAL A 61 1.13 6.26 1.69
N PHE A 62 1.06 7.58 1.48
CA PHE A 62 1.69 8.56 2.36
C PHE A 62 1.21 8.41 3.81
N ALA A 63 -0.11 8.32 4.02
CA ALA A 63 -0.68 8.09 5.34
C ALA A 63 -0.20 6.77 5.96
N ALA A 64 -0.15 5.67 5.19
CA ALA A 64 0.32 4.38 5.67
C ALA A 64 1.81 4.41 6.05
N ALA A 65 2.66 5.09 5.28
CA ALA A 65 4.07 5.25 5.58
C ALA A 65 4.30 6.08 6.86
N VAL A 66 3.62 7.23 6.99
CA VAL A 66 3.71 8.09 8.18
C VAL A 66 3.19 7.38 9.42
N LEU A 67 2.08 6.65 9.32
CA LEU A 67 1.55 5.85 10.43
C LEU A 67 2.50 4.71 10.78
N GLY A 68 3.11 4.06 9.78
CA GLY A 68 4.13 3.03 9.97
C GLY A 68 5.29 3.59 10.78
N ASP A 69 5.92 4.66 10.31
CA ASP A 69 7.03 5.33 10.98
C ASP A 69 6.67 5.79 12.40
N SER A 70 5.47 6.38 12.58
CA SER A 70 4.99 6.80 13.91
C SER A 70 4.82 5.63 14.89
N VAL A 71 4.32 4.50 14.39
CA VAL A 71 4.18 3.27 15.18
C VAL A 71 5.54 2.66 15.47
N GLY A 72 6.44 2.62 14.49
CA GLY A 72 7.83 2.19 14.66
C GLY A 72 8.58 2.98 15.71
N TYR A 73 8.49 4.31 15.62
CA TYR A 73 9.04 5.22 16.61
C TYR A 73 8.49 4.98 18.02
N SER A 74 7.22 4.60 18.12
CA SER A 74 6.60 4.27 19.42
C SER A 74 7.08 2.92 19.98
N PHE A 75 7.46 1.97 19.12
CA PHE A 75 8.02 0.68 19.53
C PHE A 75 9.50 0.74 19.90
N GLY A 76 10.26 1.71 19.37
CA GLY A 76 11.64 2.00 19.77
C GLY A 76 12.60 2.18 18.60
#